data_AF-A0A7S2JU51-F1
#
_entry.id   AF-A0A7S2JU51-F1
#
_cell.length_a   1.000
_cell.length_b   1.000
_cell.length_c   1.000
_cell.angle_alpha   90.00
_cell.angle_beta   90.00
_cell.angle_gamma   90.00
#
_symmetry.space_group_name_H-M   'P 1'
#
loop_
_entity.id
_entity.type
_entity.pdbx_description
1 polymer ?
#
loop_
_entity_poly.entity_id
_entity_poly.type
_entity_poly.pdbx_seq_one_letter_code
_entity_poly.pdbx_strand_id
1 'polypeptide(L)'
;MNFPSSQATAAQAWAILQRHAREEISSLRLQELCADTDRVSSLVAVHTSHFNDLPPSKTDLPHILIADISRQRMTLDTLQHLLRLARARELRQFIDLIAWGKYGAAKYKNIHTGDPSFPMYVALRSPANEDMKMIGPDGLNVLDSVHKQWALIEKFATQIRTGQVKGVSGQQIRDVIVVGRGVAVMALRFFYDALRRDKEAGLARVTGSLLGVSSRPLPPRRLRFVSNVDPAAAENAAAELNPA
;
A
#
# COMPACT_ATOMS: atom_id res chain seq x y z
N MET A 1 -18.72 25.19 -25.01
CA MET A 1 -18.48 24.42 -26.25
C MET A 1 -18.93 22.99 -26.02
N ASN A 2 -19.96 22.54 -26.73
CA ASN A 2 -20.42 21.15 -26.70
C ASN A 2 -19.45 20.29 -27.53
N PHE A 3 -18.81 19.31 -26.89
CA PHE A 3 -18.04 18.29 -27.61
C PHE A 3 -19.02 17.24 -28.18
N PRO A 4 -18.96 16.92 -29.49
CA PRO A 4 -19.81 15.88 -30.06
C PRO A 4 -19.43 14.52 -29.46
N SER A 5 -20.45 13.87 -28.91
CA SER A 5 -20.41 12.59 -28.23
C SER A 5 -20.47 11.42 -29.22
N SER A 6 -19.32 10.89 -29.61
CA SER A 6 -19.22 9.45 -29.86
C SER A 6 -17.91 8.92 -29.31
N GLN A 7 -17.79 8.90 -27.98
CA GLN A 7 -16.78 8.03 -27.36
C GLN A 7 -17.10 6.59 -27.78
N ALA A 8 -16.09 5.88 -28.29
CA ALA A 8 -16.27 4.46 -28.63
C ALA A 8 -16.74 3.70 -27.39
N THR A 9 -17.71 2.81 -27.56
CA THR A 9 -18.15 1.93 -26.48
C THR A 9 -16.99 1.06 -25.99
N ALA A 10 -17.09 0.53 -24.77
CA ALA A 10 -16.08 -0.39 -24.25
C ALA A 10 -15.83 -1.58 -25.20
N ALA A 11 -16.88 -2.11 -25.83
CA ALA A 11 -16.79 -3.20 -26.80
C ALA A 11 -16.02 -2.76 -28.07
N GLN A 12 -16.28 -1.56 -28.58
CA GLN A 12 -15.55 -1.01 -29.73
C GLN A 12 -14.08 -0.75 -29.40
N ALA A 13 -13.78 -0.15 -28.24
CA ALA A 13 -12.42 0.09 -27.79
C ALA A 13 -11.64 -1.23 -27.58
N TRP A 14 -12.31 -2.26 -27.05
CA TRP A 14 -11.74 -3.60 -26.91
C TRP A 14 -11.47 -4.26 -28.26
N ALA A 15 -12.42 -4.21 -29.20
CA ALA A 15 -12.25 -4.76 -30.54
C ALA A 15 -11.09 -4.10 -31.30
N ILE A 16 -10.91 -2.78 -31.15
CA ILE A 16 -9.76 -2.04 -31.71
C ILE A 16 -8.45 -2.58 -31.11
N LEU A 17 -8.37 -2.71 -29.78
CA LEU A 17 -7.17 -3.22 -29.11
C LEU A 17 -6.85 -4.67 -29.54
N GLN A 18 -7.87 -5.53 -29.67
CA GLN A 18 -7.70 -6.91 -30.14
C GLN A 18 -7.20 -6.96 -31.59
N ARG A 19 -7.70 -6.08 -32.46
CA ARG A 19 -7.23 -5.97 -33.84
C ARG A 19 -5.76 -5.52 -33.88
N HIS A 20 -5.43 -4.41 -33.21
CA HIS A 20 -4.07 -3.90 -33.08
C HIS A 20 -3.09 -4.97 -32.55
N ALA A 21 -3.49 -5.70 -31.51
CA ALA A 21 -2.69 -6.79 -30.96
C ALA A 21 -2.40 -7.91 -31.97
N ARG A 22 -3.37 -8.24 -32.85
CA ARG A 22 -3.23 -9.30 -33.87
C ARG A 22 -2.45 -8.84 -35.09
N GLU A 23 -2.74 -7.65 -35.59
CA GLU A 23 -2.24 -7.17 -36.89
C GLU A 23 -0.88 -6.47 -36.76
N GLU A 24 -0.64 -5.75 -35.67
CA GLU A 24 0.53 -4.87 -35.55
C GLU A 24 1.53 -5.36 -34.49
N ILE A 25 1.06 -5.89 -33.36
CA ILE A 25 1.93 -6.25 -32.24
C ILE A 25 2.42 -7.71 -32.30
N SER A 26 1.67 -8.60 -32.94
CA SER A 26 1.92 -10.05 -32.90
C SER A 26 3.28 -10.46 -33.49
N SER A 27 3.75 -9.73 -34.50
CA SER A 27 5.03 -9.96 -35.20
C SER A 27 6.23 -9.32 -34.49
N LEU A 28 6.01 -8.30 -33.65
CA LEU A 28 7.09 -7.52 -33.04
C LEU A 28 7.83 -8.30 -31.96
N ARG A 29 9.16 -8.18 -31.94
CA ARG A 29 10.01 -8.77 -30.90
C ARG A 29 10.41 -7.73 -29.87
N LEU A 30 10.47 -8.14 -28.60
CA LEU A 30 10.84 -7.22 -27.52
C LEU A 30 12.24 -6.65 -27.72
N GLN A 31 13.16 -7.43 -28.30
CA GLN A 31 14.51 -6.97 -28.63
C GLN A 31 14.50 -5.77 -29.61
N GLU A 32 13.67 -5.81 -30.64
CA GLU A 32 13.51 -4.72 -31.61
C GLU A 32 12.88 -3.50 -30.94
N LEU A 33 11.83 -3.72 -30.14
CA LEU A 33 11.14 -2.67 -29.39
C LEU A 33 12.04 -1.98 -28.35
N CYS A 34 13.00 -2.70 -27.77
CA CYS A 34 13.98 -2.15 -26.82
C CYS A 34 15.17 -1.48 -27.51
N ALA A 35 15.36 -1.66 -28.82
CA ALA A 35 16.38 -0.94 -29.59
C ALA A 35 15.96 0.50 -29.93
N ASP A 36 14.66 0.78 -29.93
CA ASP A 36 14.10 2.13 -30.08
C ASP A 36 14.20 2.91 -28.76
N THR A 37 15.20 3.79 -28.67
CA THR A 37 15.48 4.60 -27.48
C THR A 37 14.38 5.62 -27.19
N ASP A 38 13.70 6.13 -28.20
CA ASP A 38 12.65 7.14 -28.04
C ASP A 38 11.39 6.51 -27.47
N ARG A 39 11.04 5.31 -27.95
CA ARG A 39 9.97 4.48 -27.37
C ARG A 39 10.30 4.11 -25.93
N VAL A 40 11.52 3.67 -25.64
CA VAL A 40 11.93 3.28 -24.27
C VAL A 40 11.75 4.48 -23.34
N SER A 41 12.30 5.64 -23.71
CA SER A 41 12.19 6.88 -22.94
C SER A 41 10.73 7.27 -22.68
N SER A 42 9.87 7.13 -23.69
CA SER A 42 8.43 7.45 -23.60
C SER A 42 7.62 6.49 -22.72
N LEU A 43 8.18 5.31 -22.39
CA LEU A 43 7.55 4.26 -21.57
C LEU A 43 8.18 4.15 -20.17
N VAL A 44 8.97 5.16 -19.78
CA VAL A 44 9.46 5.31 -18.41
C VAL A 44 8.72 6.47 -17.75
N ALA A 45 8.04 6.17 -16.64
CA ALA A 45 7.41 7.20 -15.81
C ALA A 45 8.26 7.43 -14.56
N VAL A 46 8.58 8.69 -14.29
CA VAL A 46 9.27 9.12 -13.07
C VAL A 46 8.27 9.91 -12.22
N HIS A 47 8.02 9.44 -11.00
CA HIS A 47 7.22 10.13 -10.02
C HIS A 47 8.10 10.56 -8.85
N THR A 48 8.10 11.85 -8.57
CA THR A 48 8.87 12.46 -7.49
C THR A 48 7.90 12.98 -6.45
N SER A 49 8.09 12.59 -5.19
CA SER A 49 7.30 13.09 -4.06
C SER A 49 8.19 13.64 -2.95
N HIS A 50 7.67 14.64 -2.25
CA HIS A 50 8.25 15.20 -1.04
C HIS A 50 7.33 14.80 0.11
N PHE A 51 7.79 13.89 0.97
CA PHE A 51 7.02 13.51 2.16
C PHE A 51 7.43 14.45 3.30
N ASN A 52 6.54 15.35 3.70
CA ASN A 52 6.81 16.38 4.71
C ASN A 52 6.36 16.00 6.14
N ASP A 53 5.75 14.83 6.33
CA ASP A 53 5.14 14.44 7.61
C ASP A 53 6.09 13.67 8.57
N LEU A 54 7.31 13.37 8.13
CA LEU A 54 8.36 12.89 9.03
C LEU A 54 9.19 14.10 9.49
N PRO A 55 9.64 14.13 10.77
CA PRO A 55 10.62 15.13 11.18
C PRO A 55 11.79 15.08 10.23
N PRO A 56 12.35 16.24 9.81
CA PRO A 56 13.28 16.32 8.70
C PRO A 56 14.33 15.22 8.82
N SER A 57 14.22 14.22 7.94
CA SER A 57 15.29 13.27 7.74
C SER A 57 16.51 14.11 7.38
N LYS A 58 17.71 13.75 7.86
CA LYS A 58 18.94 14.48 7.56
C LYS A 58 19.26 14.58 6.05
N THR A 59 18.44 13.99 5.19
CA THR A 59 18.45 14.14 3.75
C THR A 59 17.09 14.64 3.29
N ASP A 60 16.97 15.95 2.99
CA ASP A 60 15.83 16.58 2.30
C ASP A 60 15.74 16.14 0.82
N LEU A 61 16.11 14.90 0.51
CA LEU A 61 16.09 14.36 -0.83
C LEU A 61 14.68 13.89 -1.18
N PRO A 62 14.20 14.17 -2.40
CA PRO A 62 12.90 13.70 -2.83
C PRO A 62 12.87 12.17 -2.93
N HIS A 63 11.70 11.59 -2.67
CA HIS A 63 11.45 10.18 -2.98
C HIS A 63 11.14 10.03 -4.46
N ILE A 64 11.81 9.09 -5.13
CA ILE A 64 11.65 8.85 -6.57
C ILE A 64 11.14 7.42 -6.79
N LEU A 65 10.01 7.30 -7.48
CA LEU A 65 9.50 6.05 -8.03
C LEU A 65 9.67 6.07 -9.55
N ILE A 66 10.44 5.12 -10.07
CA ILE A 66 10.60 4.91 -11.51
C ILE A 66 9.82 3.66 -11.91
N ALA A 67 8.85 3.83 -12.80
CA ALA A 67 8.12 2.74 -13.42
C ALA A 67 8.54 2.62 -14.89
N ASP A 68 9.37 1.62 -15.18
CA ASP A 68 9.79 1.28 -16.54
C ASP A 68 8.89 0.16 -17.10
N ILE A 69 8.00 0.54 -18.03
CA ILE A 69 7.13 -0.39 -18.75
C ILE A 69 7.60 -0.63 -20.19
N SER A 70 8.82 -0.23 -20.54
CA SER A 70 9.38 -0.37 -21.89
C SER A 70 9.57 -1.83 -22.33
N ARG A 71 9.73 -2.74 -21.36
CA ARG A 71 9.85 -4.20 -21.58
C ARG A 71 8.50 -4.91 -21.71
N GLN A 72 7.43 -4.18 -21.96
CA GLN A 72 6.15 -4.74 -22.41
C GLN A 72 6.13 -4.82 -23.94
N ARG A 73 5.53 -5.89 -24.49
CA ARG A 73 5.36 -6.04 -25.95
C ARG A 73 4.22 -5.14 -26.44
N MET A 74 4.51 -3.85 -26.54
CA MET A 74 3.54 -2.80 -26.86
C MET A 74 4.22 -1.59 -27.53
N THR A 75 3.49 -0.87 -28.36
CA THR A 75 3.90 0.44 -28.91
C THR A 75 3.22 1.58 -28.17
N LEU A 76 3.54 2.84 -28.51
CA LEU A 76 2.81 4.00 -27.99
C LEU A 76 1.34 3.99 -28.39
N ASP A 77 1.02 3.49 -29.59
CA ASP A 77 -0.37 3.31 -30.04
C ASP A 77 -1.10 2.26 -29.21
N THR A 78 -0.42 1.17 -28.83
CA THR A 78 -0.98 0.20 -27.88
C THR A 78 -1.36 0.88 -26.56
N LEU A 79 -0.48 1.72 -26.00
CA LEU A 79 -0.76 2.46 -24.77
C LEU A 79 -1.95 3.40 -24.94
N GLN A 80 -2.05 4.11 -26.07
CA GLN A 80 -3.20 4.97 -26.38
C GLN A 80 -4.52 4.17 -26.48
N HIS A 81 -4.49 2.98 -27.08
CA HIS A 81 -5.65 2.08 -27.13
C HIS A 81 -6.05 1.56 -25.75
N LEU A 82 -5.09 1.19 -24.89
CA LEU A 82 -5.34 0.83 -23.49
C LEU A 82 -5.98 2.00 -22.71
N LEU A 83 -5.46 3.22 -22.86
CA LEU A 83 -6.02 4.41 -22.23
C LEU A 83 -7.42 4.76 -22.77
N ARG A 84 -7.67 4.52 -24.06
CA ARG A 84 -9.00 4.66 -24.66
C ARG A 84 -9.98 3.65 -24.06
N LEU A 85 -9.58 2.40 -23.88
CA LEU A 85 -10.39 1.38 -23.21
C LEU A 85 -10.67 1.77 -21.76
N ALA A 86 -9.65 2.24 -21.02
CA ALA A 86 -9.82 2.71 -19.64
C ALA A 86 -10.86 3.84 -19.53
N ARG A 87 -10.83 4.81 -20.47
CA ARG A 87 -11.85 5.87 -20.56
C ARG A 87 -13.24 5.33 -20.89
N ALA A 88 -13.35 4.45 -21.88
CA ALA A 88 -14.62 3.83 -22.26
C ALA A 88 -15.23 2.92 -21.17
N ARG A 89 -14.41 2.48 -20.20
CA ARG A 89 -14.81 1.73 -19.00
C ARG A 89 -14.99 2.62 -17.77
N GLU A 90 -14.89 3.93 -17.93
CA GLU A 90 -15.05 4.91 -16.86
C GLU A 90 -14.11 4.66 -15.66
N LEU A 91 -12.89 4.13 -15.93
CA LEU A 91 -11.97 3.74 -14.87
C LEU A 91 -11.61 4.91 -13.94
N ARG A 92 -11.52 6.13 -14.48
CA ARG A 92 -11.23 7.33 -13.68
C ARG A 92 -12.35 7.62 -12.69
N GLN A 93 -13.60 7.53 -13.13
CA GLN A 93 -14.78 7.71 -12.30
C GLN A 93 -14.80 6.66 -11.18
N PHE A 94 -14.50 5.39 -11.50
CA PHE A 94 -14.34 4.35 -10.49
C PHE A 94 -13.22 4.70 -9.49
N ILE A 95 -12.04 5.10 -9.95
CA ILE A 95 -10.94 5.52 -9.05
C ILE A 95 -11.38 6.68 -8.16
N ASP A 96 -12.03 7.71 -8.70
CA ASP A 96 -12.48 8.86 -7.90
C ASP A 96 -13.56 8.47 -6.87
N LEU A 97 -14.39 7.46 -7.18
CA LEU A 97 -15.35 6.87 -6.24
C LEU A 97 -14.67 6.08 -5.10
N ILE A 98 -13.63 5.29 -5.41
CA ILE A 98 -12.94 4.44 -4.42
C ILE A 98 -11.92 5.22 -3.59
N ALA A 99 -11.07 5.98 -4.27
CA ALA A 99 -9.84 6.51 -3.72
C ALA A 99 -10.05 7.83 -2.99
N TRP A 100 -10.98 8.67 -3.44
CA TRP A 100 -11.16 10.02 -2.91
C TRP A 100 -12.41 10.19 -2.07
N GLY A 101 -13.19 9.11 -1.88
CA GLY A 101 -14.32 9.05 -0.95
C GLY A 101 -15.36 10.15 -1.13
N LYS A 102 -15.30 10.91 -2.23
CA LYS A 102 -15.88 12.25 -2.26
C LYS A 102 -17.39 12.20 -2.13
N TYR A 103 -18.09 11.27 -2.81
CA TYR A 103 -19.56 11.27 -2.81
C TYR A 103 -20.23 9.93 -3.26
N GLY A 104 -19.79 8.74 -2.84
CA GLY A 104 -20.29 7.55 -3.55
C GLY A 104 -20.36 6.18 -2.88
N ALA A 105 -19.80 5.96 -1.69
CA ALA A 105 -19.81 4.63 -1.08
C ALA A 105 -21.23 4.05 -0.91
N ALA A 106 -22.25 4.91 -0.73
CA ALA A 106 -23.64 4.49 -0.59
C ALA A 106 -24.31 3.99 -1.89
N LYS A 107 -23.76 4.30 -3.08
CA LYS A 107 -24.40 3.96 -4.38
C LYS A 107 -23.89 2.66 -4.99
N TYR A 108 -22.78 2.12 -4.50
CA TYR A 108 -22.12 0.94 -5.08
C TYR A 108 -22.10 -0.21 -4.07
N LYS A 109 -22.57 -1.38 -4.49
CA LYS A 109 -22.41 -2.61 -3.72
C LYS A 109 -20.96 -3.08 -3.79
N ASN A 110 -20.49 -3.70 -2.72
CA ASN A 110 -19.26 -4.46 -2.72
C ASN A 110 -19.30 -5.48 -3.85
N ILE A 111 -18.42 -5.34 -4.85
CA ILE A 111 -18.37 -6.29 -5.97
C ILE A 111 -17.86 -7.67 -5.54
N HIS A 112 -17.19 -7.77 -4.39
CA HIS A 112 -16.62 -9.01 -3.88
C HIS A 112 -17.55 -9.73 -2.90
N THR A 113 -18.35 -9.00 -2.11
CA THR A 113 -19.24 -9.61 -1.10
C THR A 113 -20.72 -9.45 -1.41
N GLY A 114 -21.11 -8.60 -2.35
CA GLY A 114 -22.50 -8.27 -2.65
C GLY A 114 -23.17 -7.37 -1.60
N ASP A 115 -22.50 -7.10 -0.49
CA ASP A 115 -22.98 -6.26 0.60
C ASP A 115 -23.02 -4.78 0.19
N PRO A 116 -23.87 -3.95 0.81
CA PRO A 116 -23.87 -2.50 0.62
C PRO A 116 -22.68 -1.82 1.34
N SER A 117 -21.50 -2.43 1.30
CA SER A 117 -20.28 -1.92 1.94
C SER A 117 -19.19 -1.68 0.89
N PHE A 118 -18.69 -0.45 0.81
CA PHE A 118 -17.62 -0.13 -0.11
C PHE A 118 -16.25 -0.28 0.58
N PRO A 119 -15.24 -0.92 -0.04
CA PRO A 119 -13.91 -1.03 0.57
C PRO A 119 -13.23 0.34 0.65
N MET A 120 -13.05 0.86 1.87
CA MET A 120 -12.43 2.18 2.14
C MET A 120 -10.97 2.07 2.59
N TYR A 121 -10.15 1.26 1.92
CA TYR A 121 -8.75 1.05 2.34
C TYR A 121 -7.89 2.32 2.32
N VAL A 122 -8.23 3.31 1.48
CA VAL A 122 -7.52 4.60 1.46
C VAL A 122 -7.70 5.34 2.79
N ALA A 123 -8.86 5.22 3.45
CA ALA A 123 -9.09 5.83 4.76
C ALA A 123 -8.05 5.37 5.81
N LEU A 124 -7.59 4.11 5.71
CA LEU A 124 -6.59 3.51 6.61
C LEU A 124 -5.16 4.02 6.39
N ARG A 125 -4.94 4.99 5.50
CA ARG A 125 -3.64 5.66 5.31
C ARG A 125 -3.79 7.16 5.06
N SER A 126 -4.99 7.69 5.25
CA SER A 126 -5.29 9.11 5.09
C SER A 126 -4.70 9.90 6.25
N PRO A 127 -3.95 10.98 5.99
CA PRO A 127 -3.33 11.78 7.03
C PRO A 127 -4.38 12.52 7.88
N ALA A 128 -4.03 12.85 9.12
CA ALA A 128 -4.94 13.49 10.08
C ALA A 128 -4.99 15.01 9.97
N ASN A 129 -4.02 15.62 9.29
CA ASN A 129 -3.82 17.07 9.17
C ASN A 129 -4.38 17.66 7.86
N GLU A 130 -5.05 16.86 7.03
CA GLU A 130 -5.71 17.33 5.82
C GLU A 130 -7.21 17.53 6.05
N ASP A 131 -7.80 18.58 5.44
CA ASP A 131 -9.25 18.83 5.38
C ASP A 131 -9.96 17.82 4.45
N MET A 132 -9.71 16.54 4.68
CA MET A 132 -10.30 15.43 3.96
C MET A 132 -11.43 14.81 4.78
N LYS A 133 -12.51 14.42 4.11
CA LYS A 133 -13.60 13.64 4.70
C LYS A 133 -13.87 12.43 3.82
N MET A 134 -14.08 11.28 4.45
CA MET A 134 -14.51 10.06 3.78
C MET A 134 -15.79 9.60 4.46
N ILE A 135 -16.91 9.75 3.76
CA ILE A 135 -18.23 9.50 4.33
C ILE A 135 -18.61 8.03 4.13
N GLY A 136 -18.84 7.34 5.24
CA GLY A 136 -19.30 5.96 5.27
C GLY A 136 -20.78 5.82 4.85
N PRO A 137 -21.28 4.59 4.70
CA PRO A 137 -22.69 4.34 4.36
C PRO A 137 -23.71 4.89 5.36
N ASP A 138 -23.28 5.13 6.61
CA ASP A 138 -24.07 5.71 7.70
C ASP A 138 -24.06 7.25 7.71
N GLY A 139 -23.35 7.89 6.77
CA GLY A 139 -23.21 9.34 6.70
C GLY A 139 -22.13 9.91 7.64
N LEU A 140 -21.37 9.07 8.36
CA LEU A 140 -20.34 9.50 9.29
C LEU A 140 -18.97 9.59 8.61
N ASN A 141 -18.10 10.50 9.09
CA ASN A 141 -16.71 10.55 8.66
C ASN A 141 -15.93 9.38 9.24
N VAL A 142 -15.49 8.44 8.40
CA VAL A 142 -14.77 7.26 8.89
C VAL A 142 -13.36 7.59 9.38
N LEU A 143 -12.78 8.71 8.93
CA LEU A 143 -11.43 9.13 9.31
C LEU A 143 -11.31 9.39 10.82
N ASP A 144 -12.34 9.96 11.44
CA ASP A 144 -12.36 10.23 12.89
C ASP A 144 -12.15 8.95 13.70
N SER A 145 -12.82 7.86 13.28
CA SER A 145 -12.69 6.55 13.91
C SER A 145 -11.32 5.93 13.65
N VAL A 146 -10.80 6.05 12.42
CA VAL A 146 -9.48 5.56 12.04
C VAL A 146 -8.39 6.23 12.87
N HIS A 147 -8.39 7.57 12.93
CA HIS A 147 -7.37 8.33 13.66
C HIS A 147 -7.46 8.11 15.17
N LYS A 148 -8.67 7.96 15.72
CA LYS A 148 -8.86 7.54 17.13
C LYS A 148 -8.21 6.19 17.41
N GLN A 149 -8.37 5.20 16.51
CA GLN A 149 -7.72 3.90 16.67
C GLN A 149 -6.21 3.97 16.51
N TRP A 150 -5.69 4.80 15.59
CA TRP A 150 -4.25 5.02 15.47
C TRP A 150 -3.64 5.61 16.74
N ALA A 151 -4.28 6.60 17.34
CA ALA A 151 -3.82 7.17 18.61
C ALA A 151 -3.77 6.11 19.74
N LEU A 152 -4.72 5.18 19.77
CA LEU A 152 -4.70 4.06 20.72
C LEU A 152 -3.55 3.09 20.44
N ILE A 153 -3.32 2.73 19.17
CA ILE A 153 -2.22 1.86 18.74
C ILE A 153 -0.88 2.51 19.06
N GLU A 154 -0.71 3.79 18.74
CA GLU A 154 0.51 4.55 19.02
C GLU A 154 0.79 4.61 20.52
N LYS A 155 -0.21 4.97 21.33
CA LYS A 155 -0.10 5.01 22.79
C LYS A 155 0.31 3.64 23.33
N PHE A 156 -0.42 2.59 22.98
CA PHE A 156 -0.16 1.24 23.50
C PHE A 156 1.22 0.73 23.06
N ALA A 157 1.56 0.88 21.79
CA ALA A 157 2.85 0.45 21.27
C ALA A 157 4.02 1.24 21.90
N THR A 158 3.83 2.53 22.20
CA THR A 158 4.80 3.35 22.95
C THR A 158 4.95 2.85 24.39
N GLN A 159 3.86 2.51 25.07
CA GLN A 159 3.90 1.96 26.43
C GLN A 159 4.66 0.62 26.50
N ILE A 160 4.45 -0.26 25.52
CA ILE A 160 5.21 -1.51 25.36
C ILE A 160 6.70 -1.20 25.08
N ARG A 161 6.97 -0.23 24.19
CA ARG A 161 8.34 0.14 23.79
C ARG A 161 9.16 0.76 24.91
N THR A 162 8.51 1.55 25.76
CA THR A 162 9.11 2.24 26.92
C THR A 162 9.11 1.37 28.18
N GLY A 163 8.42 0.22 28.18
CA GLY A 163 8.37 -0.68 29.34
C GLY A 163 7.42 -0.22 30.44
N GLN A 164 6.53 0.73 30.15
CA GLN A 164 5.41 1.09 31.03
C GLN A 164 4.44 -0.08 31.19
N VAL A 165 4.18 -0.79 30.09
CA VAL A 165 3.47 -2.08 30.13
C VAL A 165 4.49 -3.20 30.28
N LYS A 166 4.30 -3.99 31.33
CA LYS A 166 5.19 -5.09 31.72
C LYS A 166 4.47 -6.43 31.58
N GLY A 167 5.25 -7.49 31.38
CA GLY A 167 4.76 -8.87 31.48
C GLY A 167 4.40 -9.22 32.92
N VAL A 168 3.93 -10.46 33.11
CA VAL A 168 3.49 -10.95 34.43
C VAL A 168 4.63 -10.96 35.46
N SER A 169 5.88 -11.19 35.06
CA SER A 169 7.06 -11.07 35.93
C SER A 169 7.45 -9.63 36.28
N GLY A 170 6.77 -8.62 35.75
CA GLY A 170 7.18 -7.22 35.86
C GLY A 170 8.34 -6.83 34.92
N GLN A 171 8.78 -7.74 34.06
CA GLN A 171 9.80 -7.46 33.04
C GLN A 171 9.19 -6.79 31.80
N GLN A 172 10.03 -6.08 31.04
CA GLN A 172 9.60 -5.45 29.80
C GLN A 172 9.31 -6.50 28.72
N ILE A 173 8.21 -6.31 27.97
CA ILE A 173 7.86 -7.17 26.82
C ILE A 173 8.80 -6.86 25.65
N ARG A 174 9.53 -7.87 25.17
CA ARG A 174 10.52 -7.76 24.08
C ARG A 174 10.16 -8.55 22.84
N ASP A 175 9.46 -9.65 23.04
CA ASP A 175 9.14 -10.64 22.01
C ASP A 175 7.63 -10.64 21.75
N VAL A 176 7.24 -10.59 20.48
CA VAL A 176 5.84 -10.63 20.06
C VAL A 176 5.67 -11.75 19.04
N ILE A 177 4.71 -12.65 19.28
CA ILE A 177 4.28 -13.64 18.31
C ILE A 177 2.97 -13.17 17.68
N VAL A 178 2.97 -12.95 16.37
CA VAL A 178 1.77 -12.69 15.59
C VAL A 178 1.18 -14.02 15.15
N VAL A 179 0.00 -14.35 15.66
CA VAL A 179 -0.72 -15.57 15.32
C VAL A 179 -1.88 -15.21 14.40
N GLY A 180 -1.94 -15.83 13.21
CA GLY A 180 -3.05 -15.65 12.31
C GLY A 180 -2.74 -16.12 10.89
N ARG A 181 -3.78 -16.27 10.06
CA ARG A 181 -3.67 -16.81 8.70
C ARG A 181 -4.04 -15.78 7.64
N GLY A 182 -3.59 -16.01 6.41
CA GLY A 182 -4.00 -15.26 5.23
C GLY A 182 -3.25 -13.94 5.03
N VAL A 183 -3.81 -13.10 4.17
CA VAL A 183 -3.13 -11.93 3.58
C VAL A 183 -2.66 -10.93 4.62
N ALA A 184 -3.42 -10.71 5.70
CA ALA A 184 -3.05 -9.74 6.74
C ALA A 184 -1.72 -10.10 7.43
N VAL A 185 -1.55 -11.36 7.85
CA VAL A 185 -0.32 -11.81 8.50
C VAL A 185 0.85 -11.86 7.51
N MET A 186 0.59 -12.25 6.26
CA MET A 186 1.60 -12.19 5.19
C MET A 186 2.07 -10.77 4.91
N ALA A 187 1.16 -9.79 4.90
CA ALA A 187 1.49 -8.37 4.71
C ALA A 187 2.34 -7.84 5.88
N LEU A 188 1.96 -8.13 7.14
CA LEU A 188 2.76 -7.76 8.31
C LEU A 188 4.15 -8.38 8.27
N ARG A 189 4.26 -9.64 7.85
CA ARG A 189 5.55 -10.32 7.65
C ARG A 189 6.39 -9.62 6.58
N PHE A 190 5.79 -9.29 5.44
CA PHE A 190 6.45 -8.56 4.36
C PHE A 190 7.00 -7.21 4.84
N PHE A 191 6.20 -6.40 5.53
CA PHE A 191 6.66 -5.12 6.06
C PHE A 191 7.79 -5.29 7.08
N TYR A 192 7.67 -6.25 7.99
CA TYR A 192 8.73 -6.55 8.95
C TYR A 192 10.04 -6.96 8.26
N ASP A 193 9.98 -7.87 7.29
CA ASP A 193 11.17 -8.35 6.58
C ASP A 193 11.81 -7.27 5.69
N ALA A 194 11.01 -6.38 5.11
CA ALA A 194 11.49 -5.23 4.33
C ALA A 194 12.17 -4.18 5.22
N LEU A 195 11.58 -3.85 6.38
CA LEU A 195 12.05 -2.76 7.24
C LEU A 195 13.11 -3.18 8.27
N ARG A 196 13.25 -4.47 8.62
CA ARG A 196 14.19 -4.89 9.69
C ARG A 196 15.66 -4.61 9.40
N ARG A 197 16.03 -4.35 8.12
CA ARG A 197 17.38 -3.97 7.70
C ARG A 197 17.51 -2.48 7.37
N ASP A 198 16.41 -1.74 7.43
CA ASP A 198 16.45 -0.30 7.32
C ASP A 198 17.21 0.31 8.52
N LYS A 199 17.95 1.38 8.26
CA LYS A 199 18.84 1.99 9.26
C LYS A 199 18.05 2.68 10.37
N GLU A 200 17.00 3.41 10.03
CA GLU A 200 16.17 4.13 11.00
C GLU A 200 15.31 3.17 11.80
N ALA A 201 14.70 2.19 11.15
CA ALA A 201 13.98 1.11 11.81
C ALA A 201 14.90 0.28 12.72
N GLY A 202 16.13 0.02 12.28
CA GLY A 202 17.16 -0.65 13.07
C GLY A 202 17.52 0.12 14.34
N LEU A 203 17.63 1.45 14.24
CA LEU A 203 17.86 2.33 15.39
C LEU A 203 16.65 2.30 16.34
N ALA A 204 15.44 2.48 15.82
CA ALA A 204 14.20 2.45 16.60
C ALA A 204 13.99 1.12 17.33
N ARG A 205 14.47 0.01 16.77
CA ARG A 205 14.45 -1.32 17.42
C ARG A 205 15.29 -1.38 18.70
N VAL A 206 16.39 -0.62 18.75
CA VAL A 206 17.33 -0.59 19.88
C VAL A 206 17.01 0.56 20.85
N THR A 207 16.53 1.70 20.37
CA THR A 207 16.23 2.87 21.21
C THR A 207 14.79 2.90 21.71
N GLY A 208 13.89 2.13 21.09
CA GLY A 208 12.45 2.16 21.38
C GLY A 208 11.71 3.34 20.76
N SER A 209 12.38 4.20 19.99
CA SER A 209 11.77 5.37 19.32
C SER A 209 12.50 5.72 18.03
N LEU A 210 11.75 6.12 17.00
CA LEU A 210 12.30 6.68 15.75
C LEU A 210 13.12 7.97 15.99
N LEU A 211 12.84 8.69 17.09
CA LEU A 211 13.49 9.96 17.45
C LEU A 211 14.70 9.78 18.39
N GLY A 212 15.15 8.55 18.66
CA GLY A 212 16.40 8.32 19.39
C GLY A 212 16.37 8.69 20.88
N VAL A 213 15.21 8.73 21.52
CA VAL A 213 15.01 9.34 22.87
C VAL A 213 15.47 8.45 24.04
N SER A 214 16.23 7.37 23.82
CA SER A 214 16.75 6.55 24.92
C SER A 214 18.27 6.67 25.01
N SER A 215 18.75 7.21 26.13
CA SER A 215 20.17 7.31 26.49
C SER A 215 20.82 5.96 26.80
N ARG A 216 20.03 4.87 26.84
CA ARG A 216 20.51 3.49 27.04
C ARG A 216 20.00 2.57 25.93
N PRO A 217 20.86 1.69 25.37
CA PRO A 217 20.41 0.65 24.44
C PRO A 217 19.37 -0.25 25.13
N LEU A 218 18.18 -0.35 24.55
CA LEU A 218 17.20 -1.36 24.97
C LEU A 218 17.58 -2.71 24.36
N PRO A 219 17.27 -3.82 25.05
CA PRO A 219 17.45 -5.15 24.47
C PRO A 219 16.67 -5.28 23.17
N PRO A 220 17.23 -5.97 22.15
CA PRO A 220 16.64 -6.03 20.83
C PRO A 220 15.28 -6.72 20.86
N ARG A 221 14.28 -6.07 20.26
CA ARG A 221 12.93 -6.61 20.12
C ARG A 221 12.86 -7.62 18.98
N ARG A 222 12.02 -8.65 19.13
CA ARG A 222 11.82 -9.69 18.12
C ARG A 222 10.35 -9.83 17.79
N LEU A 223 10.05 -9.96 16.50
CA LEU A 223 8.72 -10.27 15.99
C LEU A 223 8.78 -11.64 15.31
N ARG A 224 7.90 -12.55 15.72
CA ARG A 224 7.76 -13.90 15.15
C ARG A 224 6.33 -14.10 14.66
N PHE A 225 6.14 -15.07 13.78
CA PHE A 225 4.88 -15.28 13.08
C PHE A 225 4.51 -16.76 13.11
N VAL A 226 3.28 -17.06 13.49
CA VAL A 226 2.66 -18.38 13.39
C VAL A 226 1.49 -18.26 12.44
N SER A 227 1.66 -18.78 11.21
CA SER A 227 0.72 -18.56 10.11
C SER A 227 -0.03 -19.79 9.64
N ASN A 228 0.32 -20.97 10.15
CA ASN A 228 -0.33 -22.23 9.85
C ASN A 228 -0.69 -22.97 11.15
N VAL A 229 -1.39 -24.10 11.00
CA VAL A 229 -1.83 -24.95 12.11
C VAL A 229 -0.81 -26.04 12.47
N ASP A 230 0.36 -26.04 11.84
CA ASP A 230 1.41 -27.01 12.13
C ASP A 230 1.97 -26.73 13.53
N PRO A 231 1.86 -27.67 14.49
CA PRO A 231 2.38 -27.47 15.84
C PRO A 231 3.88 -27.18 15.85
N ALA A 232 4.65 -27.69 14.88
CA ALA A 232 6.07 -27.39 14.78
C ALA A 232 6.33 -25.90 14.48
N ALA A 233 5.43 -25.23 13.74
CA ALA A 233 5.56 -23.80 13.49
C ALA A 233 5.34 -22.98 14.76
N ALA A 234 4.38 -23.40 15.61
CA ALA A 234 4.14 -22.78 16.90
C ALA A 234 5.32 -23.01 17.86
N GLU A 235 5.84 -24.23 17.92
CA GLU A 235 7.01 -24.59 18.73
C GLU A 235 8.24 -23.78 18.32
N ASN A 236 8.56 -23.74 17.03
CA ASN A 236 9.67 -22.94 16.49
C ASN A 236 9.50 -21.44 16.77
N ALA A 237 8.28 -20.93 16.67
CA ALA A 237 8.02 -19.52 16.99
C ALA A 237 8.19 -19.23 18.49
N ALA A 238 7.89 -20.17 19.37
CA ALA A 238 8.05 -20.03 20.82
C ALA A 238 9.47 -20.37 21.31
N ALA A 239 10.27 -21.10 20.55
CA ALA A 239 11.59 -21.56 20.95
C ALA A 239 12.48 -20.40 21.40
N GLU A 240 13.15 -20.57 22.56
CA GLU A 240 14.04 -19.57 23.17
C GLU A 240 13.35 -18.29 23.69
N LEU A 241 12.01 -18.23 23.70
CA LEU A 241 11.29 -17.12 24.31
C LEU A 241 11.02 -17.39 25.79
N ASN A 242 11.02 -16.32 26.59
CA ASN A 242 10.61 -16.39 27.99
C ASN A 242 9.20 -15.77 28.14
N PRO A 243 8.15 -16.57 28.42
CA PRO A 243 6.80 -16.05 28.64
C PRO A 243 6.62 -15.40 30.02
N ALA A 244 7.53 -15.65 30.97
CA ALA A 244 7.48 -15.09 32.33
C ALA A 244 7.98 -13.65 32.37
#